data_AF-A0A1I0I4C3-F1
#
_entry.id   AF-A0A1I0I4C3-F1
#
_cell.length_a   1.000
_cell.length_b   1.000
_cell.length_c   1.000
_cell.angle_alpha   90.00
_cell.angle_beta   90.00
_cell.angle_gamma   90.00
#
_symmetry.space_group_name_H-M   'P 1'
#
loop_
_entity.id
_entity.type
_entity.pdbx_description
1 polymer ?
#
loop_
_entity_poly.entity_id
_entity_poly.type
_entity_poly.pdbx_seq_one_letter_code
_entity_poly.pdbx_strand_id
1 'polypeptide(L)'
;EVLGNEKATQAEVDEACDALTRAYLNLRLKPNKDLLADLINKANGLNAASYTANTWAVVENEVIKAQAVLEDPEASEAEVKAAEKALTKAIEGLVAKPGNTVDTSTPVKPGDTTVSIKTGDNGLTGIFAGLTMLSLAGLSLLRRKED
;
A
#
# COMPACT_ATOMS: atom_id res chain seq x y z
N GLU A 1 -9.06 -2.58 -44.49
CA GLU A 1 -8.00 -3.40 -43.87
C GLU A 1 -6.99 -3.74 -44.96
N VAL A 2 -5.71 -3.40 -44.77
CA VAL A 2 -4.65 -3.63 -45.78
C VAL A 2 -4.23 -5.10 -45.82
N LEU A 3 -4.25 -5.76 -44.67
CA LEU A 3 -3.92 -7.17 -44.55
C LEU A 3 -4.95 -8.01 -45.33
N GLY A 4 -4.50 -8.72 -46.36
CA GLY A 4 -5.35 -9.55 -47.22
C GLY A 4 -5.98 -8.85 -48.42
N ASN A 5 -5.73 -7.55 -48.63
CA ASN A 5 -6.17 -6.85 -49.84
C ASN A 5 -5.07 -6.93 -50.93
N GLU A 6 -5.24 -7.81 -51.92
CA GLU A 6 -4.30 -7.98 -53.05
C GLU A 6 -4.16 -6.72 -53.94
N LYS A 7 -5.09 -5.77 -53.82
CA LYS A 7 -5.07 -4.49 -54.55
C LYS A 7 -4.68 -3.30 -53.68
N ALA A 8 -4.21 -3.54 -52.45
CA ALA A 8 -3.77 -2.46 -51.58
C ALA A 8 -2.70 -1.60 -52.26
N THR A 9 -2.92 -0.30 -52.22
CA THR A 9 -1.96 0.69 -52.71
C THR A 9 -0.86 0.92 -51.68
N GLN A 10 0.30 1.41 -52.14
CA GLN A 10 1.39 1.78 -51.23
C GLN A 10 0.93 2.82 -50.20
N ALA A 11 0.09 3.77 -50.60
CA ALA A 11 -0.46 4.79 -49.71
C ALA A 11 -1.30 4.17 -48.57
N GLU A 12 -2.14 3.17 -48.87
CA GLU A 12 -2.90 2.46 -47.83
C GLU A 12 -1.99 1.66 -46.89
N VAL A 13 -0.93 1.03 -47.42
CA VAL A 13 0.08 0.32 -46.62
C VAL A 13 0.81 1.29 -45.68
N ASP A 14 1.21 2.46 -46.18
CA ASP A 14 1.91 3.48 -45.40
C ASP A 14 1.00 4.04 -44.29
N GLU A 15 -0.27 4.33 -44.59
CA GLU A 15 -1.25 4.79 -43.60
C GLU A 15 -1.46 3.75 -42.48
N ALA A 16 -1.54 2.47 -42.83
CA ALA A 16 -1.67 1.40 -41.84
C ALA A 16 -0.41 1.26 -40.96
N CYS A 17 0.78 1.44 -41.53
CA CYS A 17 2.05 1.43 -40.80
C CYS A 17 2.14 2.60 -39.81
N ASP A 18 1.73 3.79 -40.24
CA ASP A 18 1.68 4.99 -39.39
C ASP A 18 0.67 4.84 -38.25
N ALA A 19 -0.51 4.29 -38.54
CA ALA A 19 -1.53 4.01 -37.54
C ALA A 19 -1.02 3.01 -36.49
N LEU A 20 -0.37 1.92 -36.92
CA LEU A 20 0.21 0.92 -36.03
C LEU A 20 1.33 1.53 -35.16
N THR A 21 2.22 2.32 -35.77
CA THR A 21 3.32 2.98 -35.04
C THR A 21 2.77 3.92 -33.98
N ARG A 22 1.75 4.72 -34.30
CA ARG A 22 1.09 5.63 -33.36
C ARG A 22 0.41 4.87 -32.21
N ALA A 23 -0.32 3.79 -32.52
CA ALA A 23 -0.95 2.96 -31.50
C ALA A 23 0.09 2.31 -30.57
N TYR A 24 1.20 1.82 -31.13
CA TYR A 24 2.30 1.25 -30.36
C TYR A 24 2.98 2.27 -29.44
N LEU A 25 3.22 3.49 -29.93
CA LEU A 25 3.77 4.58 -29.13
C LEU A 25 2.81 4.97 -28.00
N ASN A 26 1.51 5.11 -28.30
CA ASN A 26 0.51 5.40 -27.29
C ASN A 26 0.46 4.31 -26.20
N LEU A 27 0.56 3.04 -26.57
CA LEU A 27 0.60 1.94 -25.60
C LEU A 27 1.84 1.99 -24.72
N ARG A 28 3.02 2.28 -25.29
CA ARG A 28 4.29 2.43 -24.54
C ARG A 28 4.28 3.61 -23.57
N LEU A 29 3.48 4.64 -23.85
CA LEU A 29 3.38 5.82 -23.00
C LEU A 29 2.40 5.64 -21.84
N LYS A 30 1.57 4.58 -21.84
CA LYS A 30 0.66 4.31 -20.73
C LYS A 30 1.47 3.92 -19.49
N PRO A 31 1.26 4.60 -18.35
CA PRO A 31 1.98 4.29 -17.12
C PRO A 31 1.56 2.94 -16.54
N ASN A 32 2.49 2.25 -15.88
CA ASN A 32 2.20 1.06 -15.08
C ASN A 32 1.42 1.47 -13.82
N LYS A 33 0.37 0.71 -13.46
CA LYS A 33 -0.49 0.93 -12.28
C LYS A 33 -0.54 -0.26 -11.31
N ASP A 34 0.35 -1.25 -11.46
CA ASP A 34 0.37 -2.45 -10.61
C ASP A 34 0.53 -2.12 -9.13
N LEU A 35 1.46 -1.21 -8.79
CA LEU A 35 1.68 -0.77 -7.42
C LEU A 35 0.45 -0.05 -6.84
N LEU A 36 -0.21 0.78 -7.66
CA LEU A 36 -1.45 1.46 -7.25
C LEU A 36 -2.56 0.43 -6.94
N ALA A 37 -2.71 -0.60 -7.78
CA ALA A 37 -3.66 -1.68 -7.54
C ALA A 37 -3.32 -2.48 -6.26
N ASP A 38 -2.04 -2.77 -6.02
CA ASP A 38 -1.59 -3.45 -4.80
C ASP A 38 -1.87 -2.63 -3.54
N LEU A 39 -1.68 -1.31 -3.59
CA LEU A 39 -2.00 -0.42 -2.48
C LEU A 39 -3.51 -0.38 -2.19
N ILE A 40 -4.36 -0.35 -3.22
CA ILE A 40 -5.82 -0.41 -3.08
C ILE A 40 -6.22 -1.74 -2.44
N ASN A 41 -5.68 -2.86 -2.93
CA ASN A 41 -5.93 -4.19 -2.36
C ASN A 41 -5.50 -4.28 -0.90
N LYS A 42 -4.31 -3.74 -0.57
CA LYS A 42 -3.82 -3.65 0.80
C LYS A 42 -4.78 -2.87 1.68
N ALA A 43 -5.22 -1.69 1.25
CA ALA A 43 -6.15 -0.86 2.02
C ALA A 43 -7.50 -1.57 2.24
N ASN A 44 -8.05 -2.20 1.20
CA ASN A 44 -9.31 -2.96 1.28
C ASN A 44 -9.20 -4.20 2.18
N GLY A 45 -8.01 -4.77 2.35
CA GLY A 45 -7.74 -5.86 3.27
C GLY A 45 -7.63 -5.47 4.74
N LEU A 46 -7.59 -4.16 5.06
CA LEU A 46 -7.51 -3.69 6.44
C LEU A 46 -8.86 -3.78 7.15
N ASN A 47 -8.83 -4.12 8.44
CA ASN A 47 -10.02 -4.07 9.27
C ASN A 47 -10.29 -2.65 9.78
N ALA A 48 -11.26 -1.96 9.17
CA ALA A 48 -11.72 -0.63 9.56
C ALA A 48 -11.99 -0.48 11.06
N ALA A 49 -12.52 -1.54 11.70
CA ALA A 49 -12.88 -1.51 13.11
C ALA A 49 -11.66 -1.31 14.04
N SER A 50 -10.46 -1.68 13.58
CA SER A 50 -9.20 -1.54 14.32
C SER A 50 -8.66 -0.11 14.38
N TYR A 51 -9.18 0.82 13.57
CA TYR A 51 -8.62 2.17 13.39
C TYR A 51 -9.59 3.28 13.78
N THR A 52 -9.06 4.42 14.21
CA THR A 52 -9.87 5.59 14.53
C THR A 52 -10.62 6.08 13.29
N ALA A 53 -11.87 6.50 13.48
CA ALA A 53 -12.73 6.96 12.38
C ALA A 53 -12.09 8.09 11.56
N ASN A 54 -11.38 9.00 12.23
CA ASN A 54 -10.72 10.13 11.57
C ASN A 54 -9.66 9.68 10.56
N THR A 55 -8.76 8.78 10.96
CA THR A 55 -7.69 8.30 10.06
C THR A 55 -8.20 7.31 9.02
N TRP A 56 -9.22 6.53 9.37
CA TRP A 56 -9.87 5.62 8.43
C TRP A 56 -10.58 6.37 7.29
N ALA A 57 -11.30 7.45 7.60
CA ALA A 57 -11.97 8.26 6.58
C ALA A 57 -10.99 8.87 5.56
N VAL A 58 -9.76 9.16 5.97
CA VAL A 58 -8.70 9.61 5.05
C VAL A 58 -8.31 8.48 4.09
N VAL A 59 -8.13 7.25 4.59
CA VAL A 59 -7.83 6.08 3.74
C VAL A 59 -8.96 5.81 2.76
N GLU A 60 -10.22 5.80 3.21
CA GLU A 60 -11.37 5.59 2.31
C GLU A 60 -11.41 6.62 1.18
N ASN A 61 -11.17 7.89 1.50
CA ASN A 61 -11.15 8.95 0.50
C ASN A 61 -10.02 8.76 -0.52
N GLU A 62 -8.82 8.42 -0.06
CA GLU A 62 -7.68 8.18 -0.95
C GLU A 62 -7.82 6.88 -1.77
N VAL A 63 -8.49 5.85 -1.24
CA VAL A 63 -8.84 4.64 -2.02
C VAL A 63 -9.78 5.00 -3.18
N ILE A 64 -10.80 5.83 -2.95
CA ILE A 64 -11.72 6.26 -4.02
C ILE A 64 -10.97 7.02 -5.13
N LYS A 65 -10.08 7.94 -4.76
CA LYS A 65 -9.26 8.67 -5.73
C LYS A 65 -8.29 7.75 -6.47
N ALA A 66 -7.64 6.84 -5.75
CA ALA A 66 -6.74 5.85 -6.35
C ALA A 66 -7.47 4.95 -7.34
N GLN A 67 -8.71 4.52 -7.02
CA GLN A 67 -9.54 3.73 -7.92
C GLN A 67 -9.89 4.50 -9.20
N ALA A 68 -10.25 5.78 -9.09
CA ALA A 68 -10.52 6.62 -10.26
C ALA A 68 -9.29 6.74 -11.18
N VAL A 69 -8.09 6.92 -10.62
CA VAL A 69 -6.84 6.94 -11.40
C VAL A 69 -6.51 5.56 -11.98
N LEU A 70 -6.79 4.48 -11.26
CA LEU A 70 -6.57 3.11 -11.74
C LEU A 70 -7.43 2.82 -12.99
N GLU A 71 -8.70 3.22 -12.94
CA GLU A 71 -9.71 2.98 -13.99
C GLU A 71 -9.57 3.91 -15.20
N ASP A 72 -8.92 5.07 -15.06
CA ASP A 72 -8.74 6.02 -16.15
C ASP A 72 -7.70 5.53 -17.18
N PRO A 73 -8.09 5.11 -18.40
CA PRO A 73 -7.15 4.60 -19.39
C PRO A 73 -6.13 5.64 -19.87
N GLU A 74 -6.40 6.93 -19.65
CA GLU A 74 -5.57 8.05 -20.11
C GLU A 74 -4.81 8.75 -18.95
N ALA A 75 -4.88 8.18 -17.73
CA ALA A 75 -4.12 8.68 -16.59
C ALA A 75 -2.63 8.79 -16.91
N SER A 76 -2.05 9.94 -16.60
CA SER A 76 -0.62 10.22 -16.77
C SER A 76 0.22 9.55 -15.69
N GLU A 77 1.52 9.35 -15.97
CA GLU A 77 2.47 8.82 -14.98
C GLU A 77 2.51 9.67 -13.70
N ALA A 78 2.35 10.99 -13.83
CA ALA A 78 2.31 11.90 -12.70
C ALA A 78 1.08 11.68 -11.81
N GLU A 79 -0.09 11.44 -12.41
CA GLU A 79 -1.33 11.14 -11.67
C GLU A 79 -1.24 9.80 -10.95
N VAL A 80 -0.70 8.77 -11.62
CA VAL A 80 -0.48 7.45 -11.01
C VAL A 80 0.45 7.57 -9.80
N LYS A 81 1.62 8.21 -9.95
CA LYS A 81 2.57 8.42 -8.84
C LYS A 81 1.99 9.27 -7.72
N ALA A 82 1.17 10.28 -8.05
CA ALA A 82 0.51 11.11 -7.07
C ALA A 82 -0.50 10.29 -6.24
N ALA A 83 -1.29 9.44 -6.89
CA ALA A 83 -2.24 8.54 -6.24
C ALA A 83 -1.53 7.51 -5.35
N GLU A 84 -0.45 6.88 -5.84
CA GLU A 84 0.38 5.94 -5.07
C GLU A 84 0.93 6.60 -3.80
N LYS A 85 1.50 7.81 -3.92
CA LYS A 85 2.04 8.55 -2.79
C LYS A 85 0.97 8.96 -1.79
N ALA A 86 -0.19 9.42 -2.28
CA ALA A 86 -1.28 9.85 -1.43
C ALA A 86 -1.88 8.69 -0.63
N LEU A 87 -2.16 7.56 -1.30
CA LEU A 87 -2.69 6.37 -0.66
C LEU A 87 -1.68 5.74 0.32
N THR A 88 -0.39 5.68 -0.06
CA THR A 88 0.68 5.22 0.85
C THR A 88 0.70 6.06 2.12
N LYS A 89 0.70 7.39 2.00
CA LYS A 89 0.69 8.31 3.14
C LYS A 89 -0.56 8.14 4.01
N ALA A 90 -1.73 7.91 3.41
CA ALA A 90 -2.96 7.69 4.15
C ALA A 90 -2.90 6.40 4.98
N ILE A 91 -2.40 5.30 4.37
CA ILE A 91 -2.22 4.01 5.07
C ILE A 91 -1.20 4.15 6.21
N GLU A 92 -0.07 4.82 5.98
CA GLU A 92 0.95 5.10 7.01
C GLU A 92 0.42 6.00 8.14
N GLY A 93 -0.59 6.85 7.84
CA GLY A 93 -1.23 7.74 8.79
C GLY A 93 -2.34 7.11 9.63
N LEU A 94 -2.60 5.81 9.48
CA LEU A 94 -3.62 5.11 10.26
C LEU A 94 -3.26 5.04 11.75
N VAL A 95 -4.24 5.36 12.60
CA VAL A 95 -4.11 5.29 14.06
C VAL A 95 -5.07 4.24 14.59
N ALA A 96 -4.56 3.27 15.34
CA ALA A 96 -5.37 2.21 15.94
C ALA A 96 -6.32 2.76 17.01
N LYS A 97 -7.50 2.16 17.17
CA LYS A 97 -8.41 2.51 18.28
C LYS A 97 -7.81 2.07 19.62
N PRO A 98 -7.97 2.86 20.69
CA PRO A 98 -7.66 2.42 22.04
C PRO A 98 -8.62 1.29 22.43
N GLY A 99 -8.08 0.10 22.71
CA GLY A 99 -8.85 -1.13 22.99
C GLY A 99 -8.38 -2.38 22.22
N ASN A 100 -7.56 -2.22 21.18
CA ASN A 100 -6.84 -3.32 20.52
C ASN A 100 -5.44 -3.56 21.11
N THR A 101 -5.15 -2.96 22.26
CA THR A 101 -4.00 -3.30 23.09
C THR A 101 -4.37 -4.49 23.96
N VAL A 102 -3.72 -5.64 23.74
CA VAL A 102 -3.44 -6.52 24.88
C VAL A 102 -2.77 -5.63 25.92
N ASP A 103 -3.42 -5.50 27.05
CA ASP A 103 -2.98 -4.68 28.16
C ASP A 103 -1.66 -5.26 28.70
N THR A 104 -0.53 -4.64 28.33
CA THR A 104 0.76 -4.87 28.99
C THR A 104 1.04 -3.80 30.05
N SER A 105 0.03 -3.06 30.51
CA SER A 105 0.16 -2.00 31.51
C SER A 105 -0.22 -2.50 32.91
N THR A 106 0.20 -3.69 33.30
CA THR A 106 0.49 -3.95 34.71
C THR A 106 1.96 -3.63 34.94
N PRO A 107 2.32 -2.66 35.79
CA PRO A 107 3.70 -2.47 36.22
C PRO A 107 4.15 -3.76 36.91
N VAL A 108 5.00 -4.55 36.26
CA VAL A 108 5.65 -5.69 36.93
C VAL A 108 6.62 -5.10 37.94
N LYS A 109 6.18 -5.03 39.20
CA LYS A 109 7.05 -4.78 40.34
C LYS A 109 8.08 -5.91 40.41
N PRO A 110 9.38 -5.63 40.61
CA PRO A 110 10.35 -6.70 40.82
C PRO A 110 10.01 -7.40 42.15
N GLY A 111 9.59 -8.66 42.08
CA GLY A 111 9.49 -9.51 43.27
C GLY A 111 8.21 -10.30 43.50
N ASP A 112 7.25 -10.36 42.58
CA ASP A 112 6.07 -11.23 42.76
C ASP A 112 6.19 -12.53 41.94
N THR A 113 6.86 -13.51 42.54
CA THR A 113 6.72 -14.92 42.20
C THR A 113 5.36 -15.39 42.70
N THR A 114 4.39 -15.59 41.79
CA THR A 114 3.44 -16.72 41.76
C THR A 114 2.26 -16.42 40.85
N VAL A 115 2.28 -16.96 39.63
CA VAL A 115 1.04 -17.43 39.01
C VAL A 115 1.29 -18.86 38.56
N SER A 116 0.72 -19.77 39.35
CA SER A 116 0.62 -21.19 39.05
C SER A 116 -0.17 -21.36 37.76
N ILE A 117 0.51 -21.69 36.66
CA ILE A 117 -0.16 -22.17 35.45
C ILE A 117 -0.53 -23.62 35.72
N LYS A 118 -1.82 -23.89 35.95
CA LYS A 118 -2.36 -25.24 35.90
C LYS A 118 -2.59 -25.62 34.45
N THR A 119 -1.55 -26.15 33.81
CA THR A 119 -1.67 -26.88 32.54
C THR A 119 -2.38 -28.21 32.82
N GLY A 120 -3.57 -28.37 32.24
CA GLY A 120 -4.22 -29.66 32.05
C GLY A 120 -4.34 -29.92 30.55
N ASP A 121 -3.38 -30.69 30.04
CA ASP A 121 -3.37 -31.64 28.92
C ASP A 121 -4.12 -31.31 27.61
N ASN A 122 -3.58 -31.49 26.38
CA ASN A 122 -2.36 -32.13 25.89
C ASN A 122 -2.14 -31.75 24.41
N GLY A 123 -0.87 -31.52 24.02
CA GLY A 123 -0.44 -31.53 22.60
C GLY A 123 0.40 -30.31 22.19
N LEU A 124 1.62 -30.12 22.69
CA LEU A 124 2.88 -30.73 22.20
C LEU A 124 3.73 -29.70 21.42
N THR A 125 4.66 -29.11 22.18
CA THR A 125 6.04 -28.68 21.83
C THR A 125 6.31 -27.88 20.57
N GLY A 126 6.91 -26.71 20.77
CA GLY A 126 7.71 -26.02 19.75
C GLY A 126 8.23 -24.69 20.28
N ILE A 127 9.34 -24.74 20.99
CA ILE A 127 9.87 -23.66 21.81
C ILE A 127 10.71 -22.67 20.98
N PHE A 128 10.87 -21.48 21.54
CA PHE A 128 12.07 -20.61 21.50
C PHE A 128 12.20 -19.53 20.42
N ALA A 129 12.46 -18.35 20.97
CA ALA A 129 13.55 -17.44 20.60
C ALA A 129 13.49 -16.74 19.25
N GLY A 130 13.45 -15.41 19.33
CA GLY A 130 14.26 -14.57 18.46
C GLY A 130 13.50 -13.54 17.65
N LEU A 131 14.19 -12.41 17.52
CA LEU A 131 14.01 -11.30 16.59
C LEU A 131 13.03 -10.21 17.02
N THR A 132 13.48 -9.21 17.79
CA THR A 132 14.33 -8.06 17.41
C THR A 132 13.59 -6.96 16.65
N MET A 133 13.42 -5.84 17.35
CA MET A 133 13.54 -4.44 16.90
C MET A 133 13.43 -4.15 15.39
N LEU A 134 12.42 -3.34 15.05
CA LEU A 134 12.58 -2.22 14.13
C LEU A 134 11.83 -1.02 14.70
N SER A 135 12.41 -0.47 15.77
CA SER A 135 12.25 0.93 16.14
C SER A 135 13.38 1.70 15.47
N LEU A 136 13.07 2.39 14.38
CA LEU A 136 13.84 3.54 13.89
C LEU A 136 12.89 4.73 14.05
N ALA A 137 12.88 5.30 15.24
CA ALA A 137 13.67 6.50 15.56
C ALA A 137 13.06 7.74 14.89
N GLY A 138 12.12 8.35 15.62
CA GLY A 138 11.76 9.76 15.43
C GLY A 138 13.00 10.61 15.68
N LEU A 139 13.59 11.11 14.59
CA LEU A 139 14.64 12.11 14.64
C LEU A 139 13.97 13.48 14.81
N SER A 140 13.78 13.92 16.05
CA SER A 140 13.49 15.32 16.32
C SER A 140 13.96 15.74 17.70
N LEU A 141 14.88 16.72 17.66
CA LEU A 141 15.01 17.83 18.59
C LEU A 141 15.56 17.56 20.00
N LEU A 142 16.88 17.71 20.14
CA LEU A 142 17.41 18.59 21.19
C LEU A 142 18.48 19.54 20.62
N ARG A 143 18.09 20.82 20.54
CA ARG A 143 19.00 21.98 20.53
C ARG A 143 19.85 21.96 21.81
N ARG A 144 21.12 22.39 21.73
CA ARG A 144 21.58 23.72 22.22
C ARG A 144 23.08 23.76 22.63
N LYS A 145 23.82 24.70 22.01
CA LYS A 145 25.06 25.44 22.45
C LYS A 145 26.34 24.60 22.65
N GLU A 146 27.56 25.06 22.45
CA GLU A 146 28.31 26.28 22.02
C GLU A 146 29.69 25.70 21.58
N ASP A 147 30.39 26.22 20.56
CA ASP A 147 31.21 27.44 20.60
C ASP A 147 31.14 28.25 19.28
#